data_AF-A0A6L6PLZ2-F1
#
_entry.id   AF-A0A6L6PLZ2-F1
#
_cell.length_a   1.000
_cell.length_b   1.000
_cell.length_c   1.000
_cell.angle_alpha   90.00
_cell.angle_beta   90.00
_cell.angle_gamma   90.00
#
_symmetry.space_group_name_H-M   'P 1'
#
loop_
_entity.id
_entity.type
_entity.pdbx_description
1 polymer ?
#
loop_
_entity_poly.entity_id
_entity_poly.type
_entity_poly.pdbx_seq_one_letter_code
_entity_poly.pdbx_strand_id
1 'polypeptide(L)'
;MADASIDLIVEEKTSQTAFAKRVKERQAALAEVNHGNMDKLVLSQETGDGGMLFRVNEIDDAYKSEVHWLLHDRYLIARIDSYNNQVKSAEALLLEFKRNVEYVQSPSDLPGTFCLGDVAVKGRYRSESASLGYRSTASEITFALDFDTFRKDDTESLLQRVGGKDSLLRKFQAKEKVLRKSEHTVAGMRAQEWGASVVLGEDGGEKQVSFALETMRPVPSVAAPKIHLEMDAKGSGTQDEKGLLALWDSVTRTIRMR
;
A
#
# COMPACT_ATOMS: atom_id res chain seq x y z
N MET A 1 19.61 7.28 16.95
CA MET A 1 19.19 7.50 15.56
C MET A 1 17.69 7.63 15.58
N ALA A 2 17.14 8.72 15.03
CA ALA A 2 15.69 8.82 14.80
C ALA A 2 15.25 7.61 13.96
N ASP A 3 14.04 7.10 14.20
CA ASP A 3 13.47 6.01 13.42
C ASP A 3 13.22 6.50 12.00
N ALA A 4 14.20 6.28 11.11
CA ALA A 4 14.07 6.62 9.70
C ALA A 4 13.17 5.58 9.02
N SER A 5 12.13 6.06 8.32
CA SER A 5 11.26 5.24 7.47
C SER A 5 11.70 5.37 6.02
N ILE A 6 11.59 4.27 5.27
CA ILE A 6 11.81 4.27 3.82
C ILE A 6 10.50 3.85 3.15
N ASP A 7 9.97 4.74 2.31
CA ASP A 7 8.77 4.46 1.53
C ASP A 7 9.17 4.01 0.14
N LEU A 8 8.81 2.78 -0.24
CA LEU A 8 9.03 2.23 -1.58
C LEU A 8 7.72 2.23 -2.38
N ILE A 9 7.72 2.88 -3.53
CA ILE A 9 6.64 2.85 -4.51
C ILE A 9 7.09 2.00 -5.70
N VAL A 10 6.25 1.01 -6.05
CA VAL A 10 6.39 0.19 -7.25
C VAL A 10 5.39 0.67 -8.29
N GLU A 11 5.87 1.30 -9.36
CA GLU A 11 5.04 1.79 -10.45
C GLU A 11 4.68 0.67 -11.44
N GLU A 12 3.70 0.95 -12.31
CA GLU A 12 3.36 0.06 -13.42
C GLU A 12 4.55 -0.20 -14.36
N LYS A 13 4.41 -1.25 -15.16
CA LYS A 13 5.42 -1.66 -16.15
C LYS A 13 5.81 -0.48 -17.03
N THR A 14 7.11 -0.25 -17.20
CA THR A 14 7.61 0.85 -18.03
C THR A 14 8.86 0.46 -18.80
N SER A 15 9.06 1.13 -19.95
CA SER A 15 10.27 0.96 -20.77
C SER A 15 11.38 1.89 -20.28
N GLN A 16 12.63 1.59 -20.65
CA GLN A 16 13.79 2.44 -20.35
C GLN A 16 13.58 3.90 -20.79
N THR A 17 13.02 4.10 -21.99
CA THR A 17 12.74 5.44 -22.54
C THR A 17 11.67 6.18 -21.74
N ALA A 18 10.60 5.48 -21.36
CA ALA A 18 9.54 6.06 -20.55
C ALA A 18 10.03 6.39 -19.13
N PHE A 19 10.84 5.52 -18.53
CA PHE A 19 11.53 5.77 -17.26
C PHE A 19 12.40 7.03 -17.33
N ALA A 20 13.30 7.12 -18.31
CA ALA A 20 14.19 8.28 -18.46
C ALA A 20 13.41 9.59 -18.64
N LYS A 21 12.28 9.54 -19.38
CA LYS A 21 11.36 10.67 -19.51
C LYS A 21 10.75 11.05 -18.16
N ARG A 22 10.17 10.09 -17.43
CA ARG A 22 9.54 10.34 -16.11
C ARG A 22 10.52 10.88 -15.07
N VAL A 23 11.78 10.42 -15.07
CA VAL A 23 12.83 10.94 -14.18
C VAL A 23 13.18 12.39 -14.51
N LYS A 24 13.29 12.73 -15.80
CA LYS A 24 13.51 14.13 -16.24
C LYS A 24 12.33 15.04 -15.89
N GLU A 25 11.10 14.57 -16.12
CA GLU A 25 9.88 15.28 -15.74
C GLU A 25 9.82 15.51 -14.23
N ARG A 26 10.19 14.50 -13.42
CA ARG A 26 10.27 14.64 -11.97
C ARG A 26 11.32 15.65 -11.54
N GLN A 27 12.52 15.61 -12.14
CA GLN A 27 13.57 16.58 -11.87
C GLN A 27 13.12 18.02 -12.16
N ALA A 28 12.47 18.23 -13.31
CA ALA A 28 11.92 19.54 -13.69
C ALA A 28 10.85 19.99 -12.70
N ALA A 29 9.91 19.10 -12.36
CA ALA A 29 8.86 19.39 -11.39
C ALA A 29 9.42 19.79 -10.01
N LEU A 30 10.47 19.11 -9.53
CA LEU A 30 11.16 19.46 -8.28
C LEU A 30 11.94 20.79 -8.36
N ALA A 31 12.45 21.14 -9.54
CA ALA A 31 13.17 22.39 -9.75
C ALA A 31 12.23 23.60 -9.90
N GLU A 32 11.00 23.39 -10.38
CA GLU A 32 9.99 24.43 -10.57
C GLU A 32 9.27 24.83 -9.28
N VAL A 33 9.38 24.03 -8.20
CA VAL A 33 8.77 24.37 -6.91
C VAL A 33 9.39 25.66 -6.37
N ASN A 34 8.60 26.73 -6.39
CA ASN A 34 9.03 28.07 -6.02
C ASN A 34 8.33 28.51 -4.72
N HIS A 35 8.67 27.84 -3.61
CA HIS A 35 8.19 28.17 -2.26
C HIS A 35 9.23 29.00 -1.47
N GLY A 36 9.97 29.89 -2.14
CA GLY A 36 11.01 30.70 -1.49
C GLY A 36 12.22 29.85 -1.08
N ASN A 37 12.56 29.83 0.22
CA ASN A 37 13.65 28.99 0.75
C ASN A 37 13.22 27.54 1.05
N MET A 38 11.97 27.17 0.77
CA MET A 38 11.42 25.85 1.05
C MET A 38 11.24 25.02 -0.23
N ASP A 39 11.26 23.70 -0.06
CA ASP A 39 11.03 22.68 -1.08
C ASP A 39 11.90 22.82 -2.35
N LYS A 40 13.18 23.15 -2.15
CA LYS A 40 14.12 23.38 -3.26
C LYS A 40 14.90 22.11 -3.59
N LEU A 41 14.94 21.74 -4.88
CA LEU A 41 15.89 20.75 -5.37
C LEU A 41 17.33 21.24 -5.16
N VAL A 42 18.10 20.51 -4.34
CA VAL A 42 19.49 20.84 -3.99
C VAL A 42 20.50 19.83 -4.54
N LEU A 43 20.06 18.62 -4.91
CA LEU A 43 20.90 17.60 -5.54
C LEU A 43 20.11 16.87 -6.63
N SER A 44 20.77 16.64 -7.76
CA SER A 44 20.38 15.64 -8.76
C SER A 44 21.63 14.90 -9.17
N GLN A 45 21.69 13.60 -8.88
CA GLN A 45 22.89 12.79 -9.06
C GLN A 45 22.54 11.39 -9.58
N GLU A 46 23.18 10.98 -10.68
CA GLU A 46 23.06 9.60 -11.17
C GLU A 46 23.65 8.61 -10.16
N THR A 47 22.93 7.52 -9.92
CA THR A 47 23.48 6.35 -9.23
C THR A 47 24.25 5.52 -10.25
N GLY A 48 25.38 4.93 -9.86
CA GLY A 48 26.29 4.22 -10.79
C GLY A 48 25.70 3.02 -11.54
N ASP A 49 24.43 2.71 -11.34
CA ASP A 49 23.63 1.67 -11.99
C ASP A 49 22.43 2.22 -12.78
N GLY A 50 22.47 3.50 -13.17
CA GLY A 50 21.46 4.11 -14.05
C GLY A 50 20.19 4.61 -13.34
N GLY A 51 20.20 4.65 -12.01
CA GLY A 51 19.19 5.37 -11.23
C GLY A 51 19.55 6.84 -11.03
N MET A 52 18.67 7.56 -10.34
CA MET A 52 18.80 8.99 -10.06
C MET A 52 18.41 9.29 -8.61
N LEU A 53 19.30 9.95 -7.87
CA LEU A 53 19.06 10.46 -6.53
C LEU A 53 18.73 11.94 -6.61
N PHE A 54 17.57 12.31 -6.06
CA PHE A 54 17.19 13.69 -5.82
C PHE A 54 17.22 14.00 -4.33
N ARG A 55 17.69 15.19 -3.98
CA ARG A 55 17.56 15.76 -2.63
C ARG A 55 16.82 17.07 -2.72
N VAL A 56 15.74 17.18 -1.95
CA VAL A 56 14.95 18.37 -1.77
C VAL A 56 15.16 18.86 -0.35
N ASN A 57 15.53 20.14 -0.20
CA ASN A 57 15.51 20.79 1.10
C ASN A 57 14.07 21.26 1.36
N GLU A 58 13.43 20.72 2.40
CA GLU A 58 12.06 21.10 2.75
C GLU A 58 12.09 22.40 3.52
N ILE A 59 12.73 22.42 4.69
CA ILE A 59 12.88 23.60 5.57
C ILE A 59 14.17 23.42 6.39
N ASP A 60 14.93 24.49 6.60
CA ASP A 60 16.13 24.52 7.46
C ASP A 60 17.07 23.32 7.22
N ASP A 61 17.17 22.39 8.20
CA ASP A 61 18.00 21.19 8.14
C ASP A 61 17.21 19.89 7.86
N ALA A 62 15.96 20.05 7.40
CA ALA A 62 15.10 18.98 6.92
C ALA A 62 15.27 18.76 5.40
N TYR A 63 15.47 17.51 5.01
CA TYR A 63 15.61 17.11 3.62
C TYR A 63 14.80 15.85 3.33
N LYS A 64 14.14 15.86 2.17
CA LYS A 64 13.56 14.68 1.54
C LYS A 64 14.50 14.19 0.45
N SER A 65 14.92 12.94 0.54
CA SER A 65 15.74 12.29 -0.48
C SER A 65 14.93 11.20 -1.17
N GLU A 66 14.96 11.18 -2.50
CA GLU A 66 14.30 10.14 -3.29
C GLU A 66 15.24 9.54 -4.32
N VAL A 67 15.29 8.20 -4.40
CA VAL A 67 16.06 7.48 -5.41
C VAL A 67 15.10 6.78 -6.36
N HIS A 68 15.33 7.00 -7.65
CA HIS A 68 14.56 6.52 -8.77
C HIS A 68 15.39 5.52 -9.55
N TRP A 69 14.88 4.33 -9.82
CA TRP A 69 15.58 3.38 -10.68
C TRP A 69 14.62 2.45 -11.41
N LEU A 70 15.11 1.87 -12.51
CA LEU A 70 14.41 0.85 -13.24
C LEU A 70 14.98 -0.52 -12.87
N LEU A 71 14.13 -1.39 -12.32
CA LEU A 71 14.46 -2.78 -12.04
C LEU A 71 13.69 -3.65 -13.04
N HIS A 72 14.40 -4.19 -14.04
CA HIS A 72 13.79 -4.81 -15.24
C HIS A 72 12.83 -3.84 -15.96
N ASP A 73 11.52 -4.08 -15.86
CA ASP A 73 10.45 -3.27 -16.42
C ASP A 73 9.66 -2.53 -15.33
N ARG A 74 10.13 -2.52 -14.07
CA ARG A 74 9.48 -1.82 -12.95
C ARG A 74 10.21 -0.55 -12.59
N TYR A 75 9.49 0.57 -12.58
CA TYR A 75 10.00 1.83 -12.08
C TYR A 75 9.76 1.93 -10.58
N LEU A 76 10.85 2.05 -9.83
CA LEU A 76 10.86 2.10 -8.38
C LEU A 76 11.26 3.49 -7.89
N ILE A 77 10.57 3.95 -6.85
CA ILE A 77 10.86 5.20 -6.16
C ILE A 77 10.96 4.88 -4.67
N ALA A 78 12.14 5.05 -4.08
CA ALA A 78 12.31 4.94 -2.63
C ALA A 78 12.56 6.34 -2.05
N ARG A 79 11.92 6.67 -0.93
CA ARG A 79 12.02 7.97 -0.27
C ARG A 79 12.43 7.83 1.19
N ILE A 80 13.15 8.83 1.69
CA ILE A 80 13.51 8.96 3.10
C ILE A 80 13.54 10.44 3.49
N ASP A 81 13.00 10.75 4.65
CA ASP A 81 13.11 12.08 5.27
C ASP A 81 14.29 12.08 6.25
N SER A 82 14.94 13.24 6.35
CA SER A 82 16.07 13.45 7.26
C SER A 82 15.99 14.82 7.90
N TYR A 83 16.38 14.90 9.17
CA TYR A 83 16.34 16.10 9.99
C TYR A 83 17.69 16.27 10.71
N ASN A 84 17.93 17.42 11.34
CA ASN A 84 19.12 17.61 12.19
C ASN A 84 20.43 17.34 11.44
N ASN A 85 20.50 17.73 10.17
CA ASN A 85 21.66 17.54 9.28
C ASN A 85 22.06 16.06 9.05
N GLN A 86 21.15 15.10 9.22
CA GLN A 86 21.43 13.66 9.02
C GLN A 86 21.31 13.19 7.56
N VAL A 87 21.24 14.11 6.59
CA VAL A 87 20.96 13.79 5.18
C VAL A 87 21.91 12.76 4.57
N LYS A 88 23.22 12.84 4.84
CA LYS A 88 24.19 11.87 4.31
C LYS A 88 23.96 10.46 4.83
N SER A 89 23.61 10.33 6.11
CA SER A 89 23.29 9.04 6.73
C SER A 89 22.00 8.46 6.17
N ALA A 90 20.98 9.31 5.97
CA ALA A 90 19.70 8.91 5.38
C ALA A 90 19.86 8.45 3.93
N GLU A 91 20.61 9.19 3.11
CA GLU A 91 20.91 8.79 1.72
C GLU A 91 21.72 7.48 1.65
N ALA A 92 22.64 7.26 2.59
CA ALA A 92 23.37 6.00 2.66
C ALA A 92 22.44 4.81 2.95
N LEU A 93 21.49 4.98 3.88
CA LEU A 93 20.45 3.99 4.17
C LEU A 93 19.54 3.76 2.96
N LEU A 94 19.15 4.82 2.25
CA LEU A 94 18.32 4.73 1.05
C LEU A 94 19.00 3.95 -0.08
N LEU A 95 20.29 4.23 -0.31
CA LEU A 95 21.09 3.51 -1.30
C LEU A 95 21.39 2.07 -0.88
N GLU A 96 21.51 1.80 0.41
CA GLU A 96 21.59 0.43 0.94
C GLU A 96 20.29 -0.33 0.75
N PHE A 97 19.16 0.27 1.09
CA PHE A 97 17.83 -0.28 0.86
C PHE A 97 17.65 -0.66 -0.62
N LYS A 98 17.99 0.25 -1.56
CA LYS A 98 17.94 -0.02 -3.00
C LYS A 98 18.73 -1.27 -3.42
N ARG A 99 19.90 -1.53 -2.81
CA ARG A 99 20.70 -2.75 -3.11
C ARG A 99 20.05 -4.03 -2.60
N ASN A 100 19.15 -3.93 -1.61
CA ASN A 100 18.40 -5.05 -1.07
C ASN A 100 17.07 -5.30 -1.80
N VAL A 101 16.73 -4.47 -2.80
CA VAL A 101 15.53 -4.63 -3.61
C VAL A 101 15.86 -5.47 -4.83
N GLU A 102 15.10 -6.53 -5.08
CA GLU A 102 15.31 -7.44 -6.19
C GLU A 102 14.00 -7.83 -6.89
N TYR A 103 14.15 -8.33 -8.11
CA TYR A 103 13.04 -8.82 -8.91
C TYR A 103 12.74 -10.28 -8.57
N VAL A 104 11.46 -10.60 -8.40
CA VAL A 104 11.00 -11.94 -8.04
C VAL A 104 10.48 -12.65 -9.28
N GLN A 105 11.20 -13.68 -9.73
CA GLN A 105 10.73 -14.53 -10.83
C GLN A 105 9.79 -15.64 -10.37
N SER A 106 10.01 -16.19 -9.18
CA SER A 106 9.09 -17.13 -8.53
C SER A 106 8.92 -16.83 -7.04
N PRO A 107 7.69 -16.84 -6.50
CA PRO A 107 7.43 -16.63 -5.06
C PRO A 107 8.12 -17.63 -4.12
N SER A 108 8.55 -18.79 -4.65
CA SER A 108 9.28 -19.82 -3.90
C SER A 108 10.71 -19.44 -3.55
N ASP A 109 11.28 -18.43 -4.21
CA ASP A 109 12.74 -18.31 -4.30
C ASP A 109 13.38 -17.53 -3.14
N LEU A 110 12.58 -16.95 -2.22
CA LEU A 110 13.06 -15.95 -1.27
C LEU A 110 12.48 -16.12 0.15
N PRO A 111 13.01 -17.02 0.99
CA PRO A 111 12.67 -17.06 2.41
C PRO A 111 13.16 -15.79 3.12
N GLY A 112 12.32 -15.22 4.00
CA GLY A 112 12.69 -14.05 4.82
C GLY A 112 12.77 -12.72 4.07
N THR A 113 12.03 -12.56 2.97
CA THR A 113 11.93 -11.31 2.23
C THR A 113 10.52 -10.73 2.30
N PHE A 114 10.45 -9.42 2.15
CA PHE A 114 9.20 -8.68 2.09
C PHE A 114 8.80 -8.44 0.63
N CYS A 115 7.64 -8.93 0.20
CA CYS A 115 7.25 -8.90 -1.21
C CYS A 115 6.17 -7.84 -1.52
N LEU A 116 6.37 -7.13 -2.62
CA LEU A 116 5.50 -6.13 -3.20
C LEU A 116 5.28 -6.47 -4.68
N GLY A 117 4.36 -7.40 -4.96
CA GLY A 117 4.17 -7.93 -6.31
C GLY A 117 5.38 -8.75 -6.79
N ASP A 118 5.99 -8.33 -7.90
CA ASP A 118 7.18 -8.95 -8.47
C ASP A 118 8.49 -8.30 -7.99
N VAL A 119 8.43 -7.54 -6.90
CA VAL A 119 9.57 -6.95 -6.23
C VAL A 119 9.67 -7.51 -4.82
N ALA A 120 10.88 -7.83 -4.36
CA ALA A 120 11.15 -8.23 -2.99
C ALA A 120 12.21 -7.33 -2.37
N VAL A 121 12.07 -7.11 -1.06
CA VAL A 121 13.04 -6.41 -0.23
C VAL A 121 13.66 -7.41 0.74
N LYS A 122 14.99 -7.55 0.66
CA LYS A 122 15.80 -8.31 1.61
C LYS A 122 16.15 -7.44 2.82
N GLY A 123 16.33 -8.09 3.97
CA GLY A 123 16.84 -7.43 5.17
C GLY A 123 16.03 -7.77 6.41
N ARG A 124 16.38 -7.12 7.52
CA ARG A 124 15.63 -7.18 8.78
C ARG A 124 15.26 -5.77 9.16
N TYR A 125 14.01 -5.42 8.94
CA TYR A 125 13.48 -4.12 9.30
C TYR A 125 12.78 -4.20 10.66
N ARG A 126 12.76 -3.09 11.38
CA ARG A 126 12.07 -3.01 12.68
C ARG A 126 10.55 -3.11 12.54
N SER A 127 10.04 -2.58 11.43
CA SER A 127 8.64 -2.63 11.06
C SER A 127 8.53 -2.61 9.55
N GLU A 128 7.52 -3.30 9.05
CA GLU A 128 7.21 -3.41 7.64
C GLU A 128 5.69 -3.30 7.47
N SER A 129 5.27 -2.47 6.52
CA SER A 129 3.88 -2.30 6.13
C SER A 129 3.80 -2.04 4.62
N ALA A 130 2.68 -2.41 4.01
CA ALA A 130 2.41 -2.02 2.63
C ALA A 130 0.92 -2.00 2.33
N SER A 131 0.61 -1.32 1.22
CA SER A 131 -0.70 -1.25 0.61
C SER A 131 -0.60 -1.72 -0.83
N LEU A 132 -1.44 -2.68 -1.23
CA LEU A 132 -1.54 -3.17 -2.60
C LEU A 132 -2.95 -2.91 -3.14
N GLY A 133 -3.03 -2.25 -4.29
CA GLY A 133 -4.27 -2.02 -5.01
C GLY A 133 -4.37 -2.86 -6.27
N TYR A 134 -5.50 -3.53 -6.47
CA TYR A 134 -5.83 -4.25 -7.70
C TYR A 134 -7.14 -3.70 -8.28
N ARG A 135 -7.19 -3.53 -9.59
CA ARG A 135 -8.40 -3.12 -10.31
C ARG A 135 -8.63 -4.06 -11.48
N SER A 136 -9.86 -4.56 -11.59
CA SER A 136 -10.28 -5.33 -12.75
C SER A 136 -10.32 -4.43 -13.99
N THR A 137 -9.82 -4.92 -15.12
CA THR A 137 -9.91 -4.21 -16.40
C THR A 137 -11.25 -4.41 -17.10
N ALA A 138 -12.03 -5.40 -16.68
CA ALA A 138 -13.30 -5.77 -17.31
C ALA A 138 -14.53 -5.35 -16.48
N SER A 139 -14.34 -4.96 -15.23
CA SER A 139 -15.41 -4.60 -14.31
C SER A 139 -14.94 -3.53 -13.33
N GLU A 140 -15.88 -2.80 -12.74
CA GLU A 140 -15.61 -1.80 -11.70
C GLU A 140 -15.42 -2.47 -10.33
N ILE A 141 -14.55 -3.48 -10.29
CA ILE A 141 -14.16 -4.20 -9.07
C ILE A 141 -12.74 -3.82 -8.70
N THR A 142 -12.54 -3.43 -7.44
CA THR A 142 -11.23 -3.12 -6.87
C THR A 142 -10.98 -3.94 -5.61
N PHE A 143 -9.72 -4.31 -5.40
CA PHE A 143 -9.23 -4.82 -4.13
C PHE A 143 -8.19 -3.87 -3.56
N ALA A 144 -8.24 -3.66 -2.25
CA ALA A 144 -7.19 -3.01 -1.50
C ALA A 144 -6.74 -3.95 -0.39
N LEU A 145 -5.43 -4.22 -0.32
CA LEU A 145 -4.82 -5.05 0.72
C LEU A 145 -3.80 -4.20 1.46
N ASP A 146 -4.07 -3.93 2.72
CA ASP A 146 -3.11 -3.37 3.64
C ASP A 146 -2.59 -4.46 4.56
N PHE A 147 -1.29 -4.43 4.83
CA PHE A 147 -0.76 -5.23 5.90
C PHE A 147 0.30 -4.46 6.70
N ASP A 148 0.43 -4.79 7.98
CA ASP A 148 1.35 -4.12 8.91
C ASP A 148 1.80 -5.08 10.01
N THR A 149 3.10 -5.29 10.14
CA THR A 149 3.70 -6.27 11.05
C THR A 149 3.57 -5.90 12.54
N PHE A 150 3.54 -4.62 12.91
CA PHE A 150 3.58 -4.19 14.31
C PHE A 150 2.51 -3.20 14.72
N ARG A 151 1.62 -2.78 13.81
CA ARG A 151 0.41 -2.04 14.15
C ARG A 151 -0.39 -2.82 15.19
N LYS A 152 -0.92 -2.12 16.19
CA LYS A 152 -1.84 -2.71 17.18
C LYS A 152 -3.22 -2.98 16.57
N ASP A 153 -4.01 -3.82 17.20
CA ASP A 153 -5.44 -3.90 16.90
C ASP A 153 -6.08 -2.54 17.16
N ASP A 154 -7.08 -2.19 16.34
CA ASP A 154 -7.87 -1.00 16.59
C ASP A 154 -8.70 -1.23 17.87
N THR A 155 -9.07 -0.15 18.57
CA THR A 155 -9.86 -0.26 19.81
C THR A 155 -11.21 -0.91 19.59
N GLU A 156 -11.77 -0.73 18.39
CA GLU A 156 -12.99 -1.37 17.94
C GLU A 156 -12.68 -2.33 16.79
N SER A 157 -13.22 -3.54 16.90
CA SER A 157 -13.15 -4.57 15.86
C SER A 157 -13.96 -4.18 14.61
N LEU A 158 -13.65 -4.78 13.46
CA LEU A 158 -14.35 -4.52 12.20
C LEU A 158 -15.88 -4.56 12.37
N LEU A 159 -16.40 -5.61 13.00
CA LEU A 159 -17.85 -5.80 13.19
C LEU A 159 -18.47 -4.76 14.12
N GLN A 160 -17.70 -4.22 15.07
CA GLN A 160 -18.14 -3.13 15.93
C GLN A 160 -18.17 -1.81 15.16
N ARG A 161 -17.17 -1.54 14.30
CA ARG A 161 -17.13 -0.31 13.50
C ARG A 161 -18.27 -0.25 12.47
N VAL A 162 -18.52 -1.34 11.76
CA VAL A 162 -19.57 -1.38 10.71
C VAL A 162 -20.99 -1.56 11.28
N GLY A 163 -21.14 -2.28 12.40
CA GLY A 163 -22.44 -2.57 13.01
C GLY A 163 -22.82 -1.73 14.24
N GLY A 164 -21.89 -0.92 14.75
CA GLY A 164 -22.04 -0.14 15.96
C GLY A 164 -22.93 1.09 15.80
N LYS A 165 -23.23 1.75 16.94
CA LYS A 165 -24.03 2.98 16.96
C LYS A 165 -23.38 4.13 16.18
N ASP A 166 -22.05 4.11 16.11
CA ASP A 166 -21.24 5.11 15.41
C ASP A 166 -20.97 4.81 13.94
N SER A 167 -21.49 3.70 13.41
CA SER A 167 -21.33 3.30 12.01
C SER A 167 -21.78 4.41 11.06
N LEU A 168 -20.91 4.76 10.10
CA LEU A 168 -21.23 5.74 9.06
C LEU A 168 -22.45 5.32 8.25
N LEU A 169 -22.63 4.01 8.00
CA LEU A 169 -23.80 3.49 7.27
C LEU A 169 -25.10 3.85 7.98
N ARG A 170 -25.11 3.80 9.32
CA ARG A 170 -26.27 4.22 10.13
C ARG A 170 -26.41 5.74 10.17
N LYS A 171 -25.31 6.48 10.29
CA LYS A 171 -25.31 7.96 10.30
C LYS A 171 -25.84 8.55 9.00
N PHE A 172 -25.57 7.91 7.86
CA PHE A 172 -26.04 8.33 6.53
C PHE A 172 -27.36 7.68 6.09
N GLN A 173 -28.04 6.95 6.98
CA GLN A 173 -29.31 6.25 6.68
C GLN A 173 -29.23 5.36 5.42
N ALA A 174 -28.05 4.77 5.17
CA ALA A 174 -27.85 3.96 3.99
C ALA A 174 -28.69 2.68 4.06
N LYS A 175 -29.37 2.33 2.96
CA LYS A 175 -30.10 1.05 2.88
C LYS A 175 -29.08 -0.05 2.62
N GLU A 176 -28.67 -0.74 3.69
CA GLU A 176 -27.75 -1.87 3.61
C GLU A 176 -28.50 -3.21 3.54
N LYS A 177 -28.01 -4.09 2.68
CA LYS A 177 -28.32 -5.52 2.68
C LYS A 177 -27.03 -6.25 3.03
N VAL A 178 -26.94 -6.74 4.27
CA VAL A 178 -25.81 -7.55 4.72
C VAL A 178 -25.78 -8.85 3.91
N LEU A 179 -24.68 -9.06 3.19
CA LEU A 179 -24.40 -10.27 2.41
C LEU A 179 -23.60 -11.27 3.24
N ARG A 180 -22.73 -10.77 4.11
CA ARG A 180 -21.80 -11.56 4.93
C ARG A 180 -21.49 -10.87 6.24
N LYS A 181 -21.44 -11.64 7.32
CA LYS A 181 -20.93 -11.22 8.63
C LYS A 181 -20.45 -12.45 9.37
N SER A 182 -19.15 -12.59 9.58
CA SER A 182 -18.59 -13.80 10.18
C SER A 182 -17.28 -13.54 10.93
N GLU A 183 -16.90 -14.49 11.79
CA GLU A 183 -15.53 -14.64 12.26
C GLU A 183 -14.99 -15.98 11.75
N HIS A 184 -13.76 -15.98 11.25
CA HIS A 184 -13.09 -17.20 10.80
C HIS A 184 -11.57 -17.08 10.97
N THR A 185 -10.84 -18.07 10.46
CA THR A 185 -9.37 -18.04 10.47
C THR A 185 -8.84 -17.64 9.10
N VAL A 186 -7.84 -16.75 9.07
CA VAL A 186 -7.08 -16.35 7.88
C VAL A 186 -5.60 -16.33 8.24
N ALA A 187 -4.75 -16.96 7.41
CA ALA A 187 -3.32 -17.04 7.67
C ALA A 187 -2.96 -17.51 9.10
N GLY A 188 -3.76 -18.41 9.68
CA GLY A 188 -3.58 -18.90 11.06
C GLY A 188 -4.01 -17.94 12.17
N MET A 189 -4.56 -16.77 11.82
CA MET A 189 -5.04 -15.76 12.75
C MET A 189 -6.57 -15.73 12.78
N ARG A 190 -7.16 -15.34 13.91
CA ARG A 190 -8.59 -14.98 13.95
C ARG A 190 -8.82 -13.77 13.05
N ALA A 191 -9.92 -13.75 12.32
CA ALA A 191 -10.29 -12.65 11.46
C ALA A 191 -11.80 -12.40 11.55
N GLN A 192 -12.18 -11.15 11.34
CA GLN A 192 -13.56 -10.73 11.14
C GLN A 192 -13.76 -10.39 9.67
N GLU A 193 -14.96 -10.70 9.19
CA GLU A 193 -15.37 -10.47 7.82
C GLU A 193 -16.76 -9.82 7.82
N TRP A 194 -16.92 -8.81 6.99
CA TRP A 194 -18.20 -8.16 6.76
C TRP A 194 -18.36 -7.82 5.29
N GLY A 195 -19.56 -7.99 4.75
CA GLY A 195 -19.89 -7.54 3.41
C GLY A 195 -21.34 -7.16 3.28
N ALA A 196 -21.60 -6.09 2.54
CA ALA A 196 -22.94 -5.60 2.30
C ALA A 196 -23.08 -4.98 0.91
N SER A 197 -24.30 -5.07 0.38
CA SER A 197 -24.75 -4.19 -0.68
C SER A 197 -25.35 -2.93 -0.03
N VAL A 198 -24.91 -1.76 -0.48
CA VAL A 198 -25.39 -0.47 -0.01
C VAL A 198 -25.97 0.27 -1.21
N VAL A 199 -27.19 0.81 -1.03
CA VAL A 199 -27.77 1.76 -1.99
C VAL A 199 -27.65 3.15 -1.39
N LEU A 200 -26.94 4.03 -2.09
CA LEU A 200 -26.73 5.42 -1.68
C LEU A 200 -27.82 6.32 -2.29
N GLY A 201 -28.40 7.21 -1.48
CA GLY A 201 -29.44 8.17 -1.92
C GLY A 201 -30.89 7.69 -1.72
N GLU A 202 -31.81 8.65 -1.59
CA GLU A 202 -33.24 8.39 -1.31
C GLU A 202 -33.98 7.79 -2.50
N ASP A 203 -33.55 8.12 -3.74
CA ASP A 203 -34.22 7.74 -4.99
C ASP A 203 -33.75 6.41 -5.60
N GLY A 204 -33.01 5.58 -4.85
CA GLY A 204 -32.48 4.31 -5.36
C GLY A 204 -31.26 4.48 -6.26
N GLY A 205 -30.31 5.34 -5.83
CA GLY A 205 -29.08 5.69 -6.55
C GLY A 205 -28.08 4.54 -6.71
N GLU A 206 -26.80 4.91 -6.91
CA GLU A 206 -25.73 3.95 -7.21
C GLU A 206 -25.62 2.86 -6.14
N LYS A 207 -25.77 1.61 -6.59
CA LYS A 207 -25.52 0.42 -5.77
C LYS A 207 -24.01 0.22 -5.68
N GLN A 208 -23.51 0.06 -4.47
CA GLN A 208 -22.15 -0.38 -4.18
C GLN A 208 -22.22 -1.70 -3.41
N VAL A 209 -21.31 -2.63 -3.70
CA VAL A 209 -21.13 -3.82 -2.88
C VAL A 209 -19.72 -3.78 -2.33
N SER A 210 -19.59 -3.86 -1.01
CA SER A 210 -18.32 -3.78 -0.31
C SER A 210 -18.14 -4.99 0.60
N PHE A 211 -16.92 -5.52 0.63
CA PHE A 211 -16.48 -6.55 1.55
C PHE A 211 -15.21 -6.09 2.25
N ALA A 212 -15.07 -6.46 3.51
CA ALA A 212 -13.91 -6.17 4.33
C ALA A 212 -13.55 -7.40 5.16
N LEU A 213 -12.26 -7.63 5.32
CA LEU A 213 -11.68 -8.65 6.20
C LEU A 213 -10.55 -8.03 7.01
N GLU A 214 -10.56 -8.25 8.32
CA GLU A 214 -9.49 -7.80 9.21
C GLU A 214 -9.05 -8.93 10.15
N THR A 215 -7.75 -9.20 10.20
CA THR A 215 -7.18 -10.13 11.19
C THR A 215 -7.07 -9.48 12.57
N MET A 216 -7.50 -10.20 13.60
CA MET A 216 -7.35 -9.86 15.01
C MET A 216 -6.21 -10.67 15.60
N ARG A 217 -5.26 -10.00 16.27
CA ARG A 217 -4.11 -10.68 16.88
C ARG A 217 -3.80 -10.14 18.28
N PRO A 218 -3.55 -11.01 19.27
CA PRO A 218 -3.23 -10.56 20.62
C PRO A 218 -1.85 -9.88 20.70
N VAL A 219 -0.90 -10.28 19.85
CA VAL A 219 0.46 -9.75 19.82
C VAL A 219 0.89 -9.49 18.36
N PRO A 220 1.07 -8.23 17.94
CA PRO A 220 1.61 -7.90 16.63
C PRO A 220 3.02 -8.47 16.42
N SER A 221 3.26 -9.10 15.28
CA SER A 221 4.58 -9.59 14.88
C SER A 221 4.66 -9.84 13.38
N VAL A 222 5.87 -10.09 12.87
CA VAL A 222 6.09 -10.54 11.48
C VAL A 222 5.33 -11.84 11.16
N ALA A 223 5.15 -12.74 12.14
CA ALA A 223 4.41 -13.98 11.98
C ALA A 223 2.88 -13.81 12.12
N ALA A 224 2.43 -12.66 12.61
CA ALA A 224 1.02 -12.33 12.81
C ALA A 224 0.76 -10.84 12.48
N PRO A 225 0.93 -10.43 11.21
CA PRO A 225 0.70 -9.05 10.81
C PRO A 225 -0.79 -8.69 10.87
N LYS A 226 -1.10 -7.40 10.99
CA LYS A 226 -2.41 -6.89 10.62
C LYS A 226 -2.58 -7.14 9.14
N ILE A 227 -3.65 -7.78 8.74
CA ILE A 227 -4.10 -7.88 7.35
C ILE A 227 -5.48 -7.24 7.31
N HIS A 228 -5.63 -6.25 6.44
CA HIS A 228 -6.89 -5.61 6.11
C HIS A 228 -7.11 -5.74 4.59
N LEU A 229 -8.12 -6.48 4.19
CA LEU A 229 -8.48 -6.67 2.79
C LEU A 229 -9.86 -6.07 2.55
N GLU A 230 -9.97 -5.23 1.54
CA GLU A 230 -11.23 -4.70 1.05
C GLU A 230 -11.46 -5.11 -0.40
N MET A 231 -12.73 -5.38 -0.74
CA MET A 231 -13.20 -5.51 -2.10
C MET A 231 -14.40 -4.59 -2.29
N ASP A 232 -14.33 -3.72 -3.29
CA ASP A 232 -15.44 -2.86 -3.70
C ASP A 232 -15.86 -3.19 -5.13
N ALA A 233 -17.16 -3.22 -5.35
CA ALA A 233 -17.77 -3.29 -6.67
C ALA A 233 -18.76 -2.14 -6.83
N LYS A 234 -18.69 -1.47 -7.98
CA LYS A 234 -19.59 -0.36 -8.35
C LYS A 234 -20.23 -0.60 -9.72
N GLY A 235 -21.23 0.21 -10.06
CA GLY A 235 -21.92 0.20 -11.35
C GLY A 235 -22.32 -1.20 -11.80
N SER A 236 -21.89 -1.58 -13.01
CA SER A 236 -22.18 -2.91 -13.61
C SER A 236 -21.65 -4.08 -12.78
N GLY A 237 -20.58 -3.87 -11.99
CA GLY A 237 -19.98 -4.88 -11.13
C GLY A 237 -20.89 -5.34 -9.99
N THR A 238 -21.96 -4.60 -9.67
CA THR A 238 -22.87 -4.91 -8.56
C THR A 238 -24.07 -5.79 -8.93
N GLN A 239 -24.21 -6.16 -10.20
CA GLN A 239 -25.37 -6.91 -10.69
C GLN A 239 -25.36 -8.38 -10.25
N ASP A 240 -24.17 -8.99 -10.11
CA ASP A 240 -24.00 -10.38 -9.69
C ASP A 240 -23.45 -10.49 -8.26
N GLU A 241 -24.30 -10.26 -7.26
CA GLU A 241 -23.92 -10.39 -5.84
C GLU A 241 -23.39 -11.80 -5.50
N LYS A 242 -23.90 -12.84 -6.15
CA LYS A 242 -23.48 -14.22 -5.91
C LYS A 242 -22.07 -14.46 -6.47
N GLY A 243 -21.78 -13.96 -7.66
CA GLY A 243 -20.45 -13.96 -8.26
C GLY A 243 -19.45 -13.16 -7.43
N LEU A 244 -19.82 -11.99 -6.91
CA LEU A 244 -18.98 -11.20 -6.00
C LEU A 244 -18.64 -11.97 -4.73
N LEU A 245 -19.64 -12.59 -4.09
CA LEU A 245 -19.41 -13.41 -2.89
C LEU A 245 -18.48 -14.60 -3.19
N ALA A 246 -18.64 -15.25 -4.34
CA ALA A 246 -17.77 -16.36 -4.75
C ALA A 246 -16.33 -15.90 -5.05
N LEU A 247 -16.16 -14.73 -5.68
CA LEU A 247 -14.86 -14.13 -5.93
C LEU A 247 -14.17 -13.77 -4.61
N TRP A 248 -14.89 -13.14 -3.70
CA TRP A 248 -14.41 -12.83 -2.36
C TRP A 248 -13.95 -14.07 -1.58
N ASP A 249 -14.76 -15.14 -1.61
CA ASP A 249 -14.40 -16.43 -1.01
C ASP A 249 -13.16 -17.05 -1.64
N SER A 250 -13.02 -16.93 -2.97
CA SER A 250 -11.84 -17.43 -3.69
C SER A 250 -10.58 -16.69 -3.26
N VAL A 251 -10.64 -15.36 -3.11
CA VAL A 251 -9.49 -14.54 -2.71
C VAL A 251 -9.12 -14.81 -1.25
N THR A 252 -10.07 -14.68 -0.33
CA THR A 252 -9.79 -14.79 1.12
C THR A 252 -9.24 -16.15 1.53
N ARG A 253 -9.66 -17.24 0.87
CA ARG A 253 -9.15 -18.60 1.12
C ARG A 253 -7.71 -18.83 0.67
N THR A 254 -7.18 -17.98 -0.20
CA THR A 254 -5.79 -18.09 -0.68
C THR A 254 -4.78 -17.42 0.24
N ILE A 255 -5.25 -16.61 1.19
CA ILE A 255 -4.39 -15.85 2.11
C ILE A 255 -3.74 -16.80 3.12
N ARG A 256 -2.42 -16.87 3.08
CA ARG A 256 -1.59 -17.69 3.96
C ARG A 256 -0.26 -17.00 4.24
N MET A 257 0.32 -17.27 5.41
CA MET A 257 1.71 -16.93 5.67
C MET A 257 2.62 -17.75 4.73
N ARG A 258 3.71 -17.13 4.28
CA ARG A 258 4.74 -17.79 3.47
C ARG A 258 5.76 -18.49 4.36
#